data_AF-A0A933SZ22-F1
#
_entry.id   AF-A0A933SZ22-F1
#
_cell.length_a   1.000
_cell.length_b   1.000
_cell.length_c   1.000
_cell.angle_alpha   90.00
_cell.angle_beta   90.00
_cell.angle_gamma   90.00
#
_symmetry.space_group_name_H-M   'P 1'
#
loop_
_entity.id
_entity.type
_entity.pdbx_description
1 polymer ?
#
loop_
_entity_poly.entity_id
_entity_poly.type
_entity_poly.pdbx_seq_one_letter_code
_entity_poly.pdbx_strand_id
1 'polypeptide(L)' 'MAKYTTTIDEDTRQRIHALPRNLHFSAFIRKAIAVFIDELEKNPELEPGNFIITVSDRKDPSDKKKK' A
#
# COMPACT_ATOMS: atom_id res chain seq x y z
N MET A 1 -14.51 0.63 -16.80
CA MET A 1 -13.18 0.80 -16.18
C MET A 1 -12.15 0.09 -17.05
N ALA A 2 -11.09 0.79 -17.44
CA ALA A 2 -9.97 0.16 -18.12
C ALA A 2 -9.28 -0.84 -17.17
N LYS A 3 -8.85 -1.99 -17.70
CA LYS A 3 -8.08 -2.99 -16.97
C LYS A 3 -6.62 -2.81 -17.39
N TYR A 4 -5.78 -2.41 -16.45
CA TYR A 4 -4.33 -2.31 -16.65
C TYR A 4 -3.66 -3.51 -15.99
N THR A 5 -2.83 -4.21 -16.75
CA THR A 5 -2.03 -5.33 -16.28
C THR A 5 -0.56 -4.98 -16.48
N THR A 6 0.24 -5.19 -15.45
CA THR A 6 1.70 -5.03 -15.53
C THR A 6 2.37 -6.30 -15.03
N THR A 7 3.52 -6.62 -15.58
CA THR A 7 4.42 -7.60 -15.00
C THR A 7 5.04 -7.01 -13.74
N ILE A 8 5.18 -7.84 -12.71
CA ILE A 8 5.95 -7.55 -11.50
C ILE A 8 7.07 -8.56 -11.41
N ASP A 9 8.19 -8.14 -10.82
CA ASP A 9 9.31 -9.03 -10.53
C ASP A 9 8.97 -9.99 -9.38
N GLU A 10 9.77 -11.05 -9.23
CA GLU A 10 9.52 -12.10 -8.25
C GLU A 10 9.69 -11.60 -6.80
N ASP A 11 10.58 -10.65 -6.51
CA ASP A 11 10.71 -10.07 -5.16
C ASP A 11 9.41 -9.33 -4.78
N THR A 12 8.92 -8.47 -5.67
CA THR A 12 7.64 -7.78 -5.47
C THR A 12 6.49 -8.78 -5.28
N ARG A 13 6.47 -9.88 -6.04
CA ARG A 13 5.46 -10.94 -5.89
C ARG A 13 5.52 -11.61 -4.52
N GLN A 14 6.72 -11.98 -4.05
CA GLN A 14 6.91 -12.58 -2.72
C GLN A 14 6.46 -11.63 -1.61
N ARG A 15 6.79 -10.34 -1.72
CA ARG A 15 6.36 -9.32 -0.77
C ARG A 15 4.84 -9.14 -0.73
N ILE A 16 4.16 -9.23 -1.89
CA ILE A 16 2.69 -9.22 -1.95
C ILE A 16 2.10 -10.45 -1.25
N HIS A 17 2.70 -11.63 -1.44
CA HIS A 17 2.25 -12.86 -0.78
C HIS A 17 2.49 -12.85 0.74
N ALA A 18 3.50 -12.13 1.21
CA ALA A 18 3.77 -11.94 2.63
C ALA A 18 2.82 -10.94 3.32
N LEU A 19 1.98 -10.24 2.57
CA LEU A 19 1.01 -9.31 3.16
C LEU A 19 0.00 -10.04 4.05
N PRO A 20 -0.52 -9.38 5.10
CA PRO A 20 -1.50 -9.97 5.99
C PRO A 20 -2.71 -10.52 5.23
N ARG A 21 -3.16 -11.73 5.60
CA ARG A 21 -4.23 -12.44 4.88
C ARG A 21 -5.58 -11.72 4.88
N ASN A 22 -5.79 -10.82 5.85
CA ASN A 22 -6.97 -9.96 5.97
C ASN A 22 -6.86 -8.67 5.15
N LEU A 23 -5.71 -8.41 4.51
CA LEU A 23 -5.52 -7.25 3.64
C LEU A 23 -6.12 -7.53 2.26
N HIS A 24 -7.09 -6.70 1.87
CA HIS A 24 -7.61 -6.73 0.51
C HIS A 24 -6.65 -6.00 -0.44
N PHE A 25 -5.70 -6.74 -1.03
CA PHE A 25 -4.60 -6.19 -1.84
C PHE A 25 -5.05 -5.18 -2.90
N SER A 26 -6.13 -5.46 -3.62
CA SER A 26 -6.63 -4.54 -4.65
C SER A 26 -7.14 -3.21 -4.08
N ALA A 27 -7.75 -3.21 -2.89
CA ALA A 27 -8.16 -1.98 -2.21
C ALA A 27 -6.96 -1.22 -1.64
N PHE A 28 -5.98 -1.95 -1.12
CA PHE A 28 -4.72 -1.36 -0.64
C PHE A 28 -3.97 -0.65 -1.77
N ILE A 29 -3.77 -1.31 -2.91
CA ILE A 29 -3.09 -0.72 -4.08
C ILE A 29 -3.85 0.49 -4.63
N ARG A 30 -5.18 0.44 -4.72
CA ARG A 30 -5.98 1.60 -5.16
C ARG A 30 -5.76 2.81 -4.26
N LYS A 31 -5.73 2.61 -2.94
CA LYS A 31 -5.49 3.68 -1.98
C LYS A 31 -4.06 4.21 -2.08
N ALA A 32 -3.09 3.32 -2.21
CA ALA A 32 -1.68 3.67 -2.41
C ALA A 32 -1.47 4.54 -3.67
N ILE A 33 -2.05 4.14 -4.81
CA ILE A 33 -1.97 4.92 -6.05
C ILE A 33 -2.63 6.30 -5.88
N ALA A 34 -3.77 6.37 -5.21
CA ALA A 34 -4.44 7.65 -4.97
C ALA A 34 -3.59 8.61 -4.13
N VAL A 35 -2.95 8.11 -3.06
CA VAL A 35 -2.02 8.90 -2.23
C VAL A 35 -0.79 9.31 -3.04
N PHE A 36 -0.23 8.40 -3.84
CA PHE A 36 0.91 8.70 -4.70
C PHE A 36 0.61 9.82 -5.69
N ILE A 37 -0.56 9.80 -6.34
CA ILE A 37 -0.99 10.86 -7.27
C ILE A 37 -1.18 12.18 -6.52
N ASP A 38 -1.88 12.18 -5.38
CA ASP A 38 -2.14 13.40 -4.59
C ASP A 38 -0.84 14.07 -4.11
N GLU A 39 0.16 13.28 -3.71
CA GLU A 39 1.47 13.79 -3.31
C GLU A 39 2.29 14.30 -4.51
N LEU A 40 2.21 13.65 -5.68
CA LEU A 40 2.84 14.14 -6.91
C LEU A 40 2.20 15.44 -7.42
N GLU A 41 0.88 15.59 -7.29
CA GLU A 41 0.18 16.83 -7.65
C GLU A 41 0.64 18.01 -6.77
N LYS A 42 0.95 17.74 -5.50
CA LYS A 42 1.49 18.76 -4.58
C LYS A 42 2.97 19.04 -4.85
N ASN A 43 3.76 18.00 -5.13
CA ASN A 43 5.21 18.07 -5.28
C ASN A 43 5.64 17.26 -6.52
N PRO A 44 5.65 17.88 -7.72
CA PRO A 44 5.95 17.18 -8.96
C PRO A 44 7.41 16.72 -9.10
N GLU A 45 8.31 17.20 -8.24
CA GLU A 45 9.72 16.77 -8.21
C GLU A 45 9.94 15.47 -7.44
N LEU A 46 8.90 14.88 -6.83
CA LEU A 46 9.03 13.62 -6.12
C LEU A 46 9.26 12.47 -7.11
N GLU A 47 10.38 11.77 -6.94
CA GLU A 47 10.65 10.54 -7.65
C GLU A 47 9.91 9.35 -7.03
N PRO A 48 9.62 8.28 -7.82
CA PRO A 48 8.99 7.06 -7.30
C PRO A 48 9.70 6.45 -6.08
N GLY A 49 11.03 6.60 -5.99
CA GLY A 49 11.83 6.13 -4.86
C GLY A 49 11.56 6.84 -3.53
N ASN A 50 10.94 8.03 -3.57
CA ASN A 50 10.58 8.79 -2.38
C ASN A 50 9.32 8.25 -1.68
N PHE A 51 8.62 7.30 -2.31
CA PHE A 51 7.37 6.74 -1.80
C PHE A 51 7.57 5.37 -1.18
N ILE A 52 7.57 5.32 0.14
CA ILE A 52 7.59 4.07 0.90
C ILE A 52 6.19 3.77 1.42
N ILE A 53 5.52 2.80 0.80
CA ILE A 53 4.20 2.33 1.25
C ILE A 53 4.40 1.12 2.16
N THR A 54 4.01 1.27 3.43
CA THR A 54 4.03 0.17 4.40
C THR A 54 2.62 -0.22 4.83
N VAL A 55 2.42 -1.50 5.13
CA VAL A 55 1.24 -1.94 5.88
C VAL A 55 1.54 -1.72 7.34
N SER A 56 0.92 -0.70 7.94
CA SER A 56 0.93 -0.57 9.39
C SER A 56 0.01 -1.63 9.97
N ASP A 57 0.53 -2.44 10.90
CA ASP A 57 -0.35 -3.19 11.80
C ASP A 57 -1.29 -2.18 12.46
N ARG A 58 -2.59 -2.37 12.28
CA ARG A 58 -3.55 -1.58 13.04
C ARG A 58 -3.21 -1.84 14.50
N LYS A 59 -2.80 -0.79 15.23
CA LYS A 59 -2.87 -0.79 16.69
C LYS A 59 -4.30 -1.19 17.02
N ASP A 60 -4.46 -2.40 17.54
CA ASP A 60 -5.75 -2.91 17.94
C ASP A 60 -6.31 -1.96 19.01
N PRO A 61 -7.49 -1.35 18.82
CA PRO A 61 -8.09 -0.52 19.88
C PRO A 61 -8.48 -1.37 21.11
N SER A 62 -8.32 -2.70 21.06
CA SER A 62 -8.50 -3.62 22.18
C SER A 62 -7.46 -3.50 23.30
N ASP A 63 -6.38 -2.70 23.16
CA ASP A 63 -5.42 -2.49 24.26
C ASP A 63 -5.96 -1.56 25.38
N LYS A 64 -7.24 -1.15 25.29
CA LYS A 64 -7.97 -0.53 26.42
C LYS A 64 -8.94 -1.51 27.05
N LYS A 65 -8.42 -2.55 27.71
CA LYS A 65 -8.96 -3.16 28.94
C LYS A 65 -8.29 -4.52 29.18
N LYS A 66 -7.29 -4.54 30.06
CA LYS A 66 -7.15 -5.62 31.03
C LYS A 66 -7.00 -5.02 32.42
N LYS A 67 -7.79 -5.58 33.33
CA LYS A 67 -7.94 -5.26 34.75
C LYS A 67 -6.60 -5.25 35.47
#